data_AF-A0AAD3RAN4-F1
#
_entry.id   AF-A0AAD3RAN4-F1
#
_cell.length_a   1.000
_cell.length_b   1.000
_cell.length_c   1.000
_cell.angle_alpha   90.00
_cell.angle_beta   90.00
_cell.angle_gamma   90.00
#
_symmetry.space_group_name_H-M   'P 1'
#
loop_
_entity.id
_entity.type
_entity.pdbx_description
1 polymer ?
#
loop_
_entity_poly.entity_id
_entity_poly.type
_entity_poly.pdbx_seq_one_letter_code
_entity_poly.pdbx_strand_id
1 'polypeptide(L)'
;MHKLYIGNLGDSVTAEDLGKTFDDHKIPYSGQFLMKTGYAFVDCPDDHWAMKAIETFSGKVELQGKRIEVEHSVPKKQRTRKLQIRNIPPHLQWEVLDGLLAQCGTVENCEQ
;
A
#
# COMPACT_ATOMS: atom_id res chain seq x y z
N MET A 1 0.65 -10.56 3.79
CA MET A 1 1.37 -10.57 2.50
C MET A 1 2.34 -9.41 2.57
N HIS A 2 3.65 -9.64 2.65
CA HIS A 2 4.57 -8.59 3.09
C HIS A 2 5.25 -7.82 1.95
N LYS A 3 4.87 -8.03 0.69
CA LYS A 3 5.39 -7.25 -0.43
C LYS A 3 4.60 -5.95 -0.59
N LEU A 4 5.30 -4.85 -0.81
CA LEU A 4 4.77 -3.53 -1.13
C LEU A 4 5.03 -3.18 -2.59
N TYR A 5 4.06 -2.51 -3.19
CA TYR A 5 4.17 -1.84 -4.47
C TYR A 5 4.40 -0.35 -4.23
N ILE A 6 5.38 0.23 -4.90
CA ILE A 6 5.72 1.65 -4.83
C ILE A 6 5.53 2.22 -6.23
N GLY A 7 4.42 2.89 -6.47
CA GLY A 7 4.06 3.51 -7.74
C GLY A 7 4.39 5.00 -7.80
N ASN A 8 4.12 5.58 -8.97
CA ASN A 8 4.34 7.00 -9.29
C ASN A 8 5.79 7.47 -9.08
N LEU A 9 6.75 6.58 -9.34
CA LEU A 9 8.17 6.92 -9.26
C LEU A 9 8.59 7.73 -10.50
N GLY A 10 9.46 8.71 -10.29
CA GLY A 10 10.15 9.40 -11.38
C GLY A 10 11.16 8.47 -12.07
N ASP A 11 11.41 8.69 -13.36
CA ASP A 11 12.42 7.92 -14.13
C ASP A 11 13.83 7.99 -13.51
N SER A 12 14.12 9.04 -12.74
CA SER A 12 15.41 9.23 -12.09
C SER A 12 15.44 8.70 -10.65
N VAL A 13 14.36 8.11 -10.12
CA VAL A 13 14.33 7.54 -8.76
C VAL A 13 15.06 6.21 -8.75
N THR A 14 16.01 6.04 -7.82
CA THR A 14 16.84 4.84 -7.69
C THR A 14 16.54 4.07 -6.41
N ALA A 15 16.99 2.81 -6.36
CA ALA A 15 16.80 1.95 -5.20
C ALA A 15 17.42 2.55 -3.93
N GLU A 16 18.50 3.32 -4.07
CA GLU A 16 19.14 4.04 -2.98
C GLU A 16 18.25 5.16 -2.42
N ASP A 17 17.54 5.87 -3.29
CA ASP A 17 16.63 6.96 -2.90
C ASP A 17 15.44 6.41 -2.09
N LEU A 18 14.88 5.29 -2.54
CA LEU A 18 13.88 4.52 -1.78
C LEU A 18 14.45 4.00 -0.46
N GLY A 19 15.66 3.44 -0.49
CA GLY A 19 16.34 2.94 0.71
C GLY A 19 16.54 4.03 1.77
N LYS A 20 16.98 5.22 1.37
CA LYS A 20 17.11 6.38 2.26
C LYS A 20 15.78 6.83 2.83
N THR A 21 14.74 6.86 2.01
CA THR A 21 13.39 7.22 2.44
C THR A 21 12.87 6.23 3.49
N PHE A 22 13.09 4.93 3.27
CA PHE A 22 12.70 3.91 4.24
C PHE A 22 13.50 4.00 5.53
N ASP A 23 14.80 4.31 5.44
CA ASP A 23 15.67 4.49 6.60
C ASP A 23 15.30 5.74 7.43
N ASP A 24 15.03 6.87 6.76
CA ASP A 24 14.61 8.14 7.39
C ASP A 24 13.34 7.95 8.24
N HIS A 25 12.36 7.24 7.68
CA HIS A 25 11.12 6.91 8.37
C HIS A 25 11.23 5.69 9.32
N LYS A 26 12.45 5.13 9.48
CA LYS A 26 12.75 3.95 10.31
C LYS A 26 11.85 2.76 10.01
N ILE A 27 11.58 2.53 8.74
CA ILE A 27 10.76 1.41 8.27
C ILE A 27 11.70 0.30 7.79
N PRO A 28 11.79 -0.82 8.54
CA PRO A 28 12.58 -1.95 8.11
C PRO A 28 11.96 -2.55 6.86
N TYR A 29 12.80 -2.78 5.87
CA TYR A 29 12.49 -3.55 4.69
C TYR A 29 13.35 -4.81 4.67
N SER A 30 12.82 -5.85 4.04
CA SER A 30 13.47 -7.12 3.79
C SER A 30 13.80 -7.25 2.31
N GLY A 31 14.97 -7.80 2.01
CA GLY A 31 15.44 -7.94 0.63
C GLY A 31 15.85 -6.62 -0.01
N GLN A 32 15.69 -6.54 -1.33
CA GLN A 32 16.13 -5.41 -2.15
C GLN A 32 14.96 -4.75 -2.87
N PHE A 33 15.07 -3.45 -3.16
CA PHE A 33 14.10 -2.73 -3.96
C PHE A 33 14.17 -3.20 -5.42
N LEU A 34 13.13 -3.86 -5.89
CA LEU A 34 12.98 -4.29 -7.27
C LEU A 34 12.42 -3.14 -8.11
N MET A 35 13.30 -2.38 -8.74
CA MET A 35 12.91 -1.26 -9.62
C MET A 35 12.41 -1.72 -10.99
N LYS A 36 11.37 -1.03 -11.46
CA LYS A 36 10.76 -1.13 -12.79
C LYS A 36 10.47 0.28 -13.31
N THR A 37 10.08 0.37 -14.57
CA THR A 37 9.79 1.64 -15.23
C THR A 37 8.56 2.31 -14.61
N GLY A 38 8.79 3.34 -13.78
CA GLY A 38 7.75 4.11 -13.08
C GLY A 38 7.21 3.50 -11.79
N TYR A 39 7.76 2.38 -11.32
CA TYR A 39 7.36 1.74 -10.06
C TYR A 39 8.43 0.79 -9.50
N ALA A 40 8.35 0.43 -8.22
CA ALA A 40 9.23 -0.53 -7.58
C ALA A 40 8.45 -1.48 -6.66
N PHE A 41 9.11 -2.56 -6.24
CA PHE A 41 8.61 -3.43 -5.19
C PHE A 41 9.63 -3.58 -4.08
N VAL A 42 9.15 -3.74 -2.86
CA VAL A 42 9.99 -4.05 -1.70
C VAL A 42 9.28 -5.06 -0.82
N ASP A 43 10.02 -5.95 -0.19
CA ASP A 43 9.47 -6.87 0.81
C ASP A 43 9.65 -6.23 2.20
N CYS A 44 8.67 -6.41 3.07
CA CYS A 44 8.73 -6.01 4.48
C CYS A 44 8.90 -7.26 5.36
N PRO A 45 9.44 -7.14 6.57
CA PRO A 45 9.53 -8.27 7.49
C PRO A 45 8.15 -8.74 7.96
N ASP A 46 7.24 -7.80 8.23
CA ASP A 46 5.90 -8.08 8.77
C ASP A 46 4.81 -7.25 8.09
N ASP A 47 3.57 -7.73 8.20
CA ASP A 47 2.38 -7.01 7.70
C ASP A 47 2.16 -5.67 8.42
N HIS A 48 2.47 -5.62 9.72
CA HIS A 48 2.42 -4.39 10.50
C HIS A 48 3.36 -3.30 9.94
N TRP A 49 4.58 -3.68 9.56
CA TRP A 49 5.53 -2.77 8.93
C TRP A 49 5.10 -2.36 7.53
N ALA A 50 4.54 -3.30 6.76
CA ALA A 50 3.96 -3.00 5.46
C ALA A 50 2.83 -1.96 5.56
N MET A 51 1.92 -2.13 6.53
CA MET A 51 0.83 -1.18 6.78
C MET A 51 1.37 0.19 7.19
N LYS A 52 2.34 0.23 8.12
CA LYS A 52 2.99 1.47 8.55
C LYS A 52 3.71 2.17 7.40
N ALA A 53 4.36 1.42 6.51
CA ALA A 53 4.98 1.95 5.30
C ALA A 53 3.96 2.63 4.39
N ILE A 54 2.84 1.96 4.12
CA ILE A 54 1.77 2.52 3.28
C ILE A 54 1.24 3.82 3.88
N GLU A 55 0.91 3.83 5.17
CA GLU A 55 0.37 5.01 5.84
C GLU A 55 1.37 6.17 5.89
N THR A 56 2.67 5.85 5.98
CA THR A 56 3.74 6.83 6.12
C THR A 56 4.19 7.40 4.78
N PHE A 57 4.28 6.57 3.75
CA PHE A 57 4.82 6.96 2.45
C PHE A 57 3.74 7.38 1.45
N SER A 58 2.62 6.65 1.39
CA SER A 58 1.63 6.82 0.33
C SER A 58 1.01 8.22 0.36
N GLY A 59 1.30 9.02 -0.67
CA GLY A 59 0.81 10.39 -0.81
C GLY A 59 1.44 11.42 0.15
N LYS A 60 2.37 11.00 1.02
CA LYS A 60 3.05 11.86 2.00
C LYS A 60 4.50 12.12 1.63
N VAL A 61 5.15 11.18 0.96
CA VAL A 61 6.54 11.35 0.50
C VAL A 61 6.57 11.78 -0.96
N GLU A 62 7.40 12.77 -1.24
CA GLU A 62 7.66 13.27 -2.59
C GLU A 62 9.09 12.96 -2.99
N LEU A 63 9.25 12.16 -4.04
CA LEU A 63 10.54 11.88 -4.66
C LEU A 63 10.61 12.59 -6.00
N GLN A 64 11.61 13.47 -6.14
CA GLN A 64 11.88 14.21 -7.38
C GLN A 64 10.67 15.00 -7.90
N GLY A 65 9.87 15.56 -6.98
CA GLY A 65 8.67 16.35 -7.31
C GLY A 65 7.44 15.51 -7.68
N LYS A 66 7.47 14.19 -7.48
CA LYS A 66 6.30 13.31 -7.59
C LYS A 66 6.00 12.65 -6.25
N ARG A 67 4.73 12.64 -5.87
CA ARG A 67 4.24 11.91 -4.69
C ARG A 67 4.27 10.41 -4.94
N ILE A 68 5.03 9.68 -4.15
CA ILE A 68 5.05 8.23 -4.27
C ILE A 68 3.76 7.64 -3.71
N GLU A 69 3.29 6.57 -4.36
CA GLU A 69 2.14 5.80 -3.89
C GLU A 69 2.65 4.45 -3.40
N VAL A 70 2.35 4.12 -2.14
CA VAL A 70 2.75 2.83 -1.57
C VAL A 70 1.50 2.04 -1.25
N GLU A 71 1.45 0.80 -1.72
CA GLU A 71 0.29 -0.09 -1.58
C GLU A 71 0.73 -1.53 -1.29
N HIS A 72 -0.18 -2.37 -0.79
CA HIS A 72 0.10 -3.80 -0.68
C HIS A 72 0.24 -4.41 -2.08
N SER A 73 1.33 -5.13 -2.31
CA SER A 73 1.53 -5.85 -3.56
C SER A 73 0.63 -7.08 -3.60
N VAL A 74 -0.52 -6.94 -4.24
CA VAL A 74 -1.42 -8.05 -4.55
C VAL A 74 -1.00 -8.70 -5.87
N PRO A 75 -0.54 -9.98 -5.88
CA PRO A 75 -0.22 -10.67 -7.13
C PRO A 75 -1.44 -10.72 -8.05
N LYS A 76 -1.26 -10.51 -9.36
CA LYS A 76 -2.36 -10.54 -10.35
C LYS A 76 -3.20 -11.83 -10.30
N LYS A 77 -2.59 -12.99 -9.97
CA LYS A 77 -3.29 -14.28 -9.80
C LYS A 77 -4.16 -14.37 -8.53
N GLN A 78 -4.03 -13.41 -7.62
CA GLN A 78 -4.78 -13.30 -6.37
C GLN A 78 -5.66 -12.04 -6.30
N ARG A 79 -5.86 -11.32 -7.42
CA ARG A 79 -6.97 -10.36 -7.56
C ARG A 79 -8.29 -11.12 -7.54
N THR A 80 -8.68 -11.51 -6.33
CA THR A 80 -9.96 -12.10 -5.99
C THR A 80 -10.95 -10.99 -5.66
N ARG A 81 -12.20 -11.32 -5.36
CA ARG A 81 -13.24 -10.36 -4.95
C ARG A 81 -13.05 -9.83 -3.51
N LYS A 82 -11.83 -9.92 -2.96
CA LYS A 82 -11.50 -9.46 -1.60
C LYS A 82 -11.01 -8.02 -1.68
N LEU A 83 -11.69 -7.13 -0.97
CA LEU A 83 -11.37 -5.71 -0.88
C LEU A 83 -11.03 -5.37 0.58
N GLN A 84 -10.05 -4.50 0.78
CA GLN A 84 -9.70 -4.00 2.10
C GLN A 84 -10.01 -2.51 2.13
N ILE A 85 -10.98 -2.12 2.95
CA ILE A 85 -11.45 -0.74 3.07
C ILE A 85 -10.87 -0.16 4.34
N ARG A 86 -10.16 0.97 4.20
CA ARG A 86 -9.47 1.65 5.28
C ARG A 86 -10.07 3.03 5.52
N ASN A 87 -9.72 3.65 6.64
CA ASN A 87 -10.22 4.96 7.04
C ASN A 87 -11.75 4.98 7.28
N ILE A 88 -12.30 3.86 7.78
CA ILE A 88 -13.70 3.77 8.19
C ILE A 88 -13.85 4.47 9.55
N PRO A 89 -14.81 5.40 9.71
CA PRO A 89 -15.04 6.07 10.99
C PRO A 89 -15.40 5.06 12.08
N PRO A 90 -14.84 5.15 13.31
CA PRO A 90 -15.12 4.20 14.39
C PRO A 90 -16.57 4.25 14.90
N HIS A 91 -17.30 5.31 14.55
CA HIS A 91 -18.72 5.48 14.87
C HIS A 91 -19.65 5.13 13.70
N LEU A 92 -19.10 4.67 12.56
CA LEU A 92 -19.90 4.30 11.40
C LEU A 92 -20.70 3.02 11.73
N GLN A 93 -22.01 3.09 11.54
CA GLN A 93 -22.88 1.94 11.71
C GLN A 93 -22.67 0.94 10.57
N TRP A 94 -22.64 -0.34 10.92
CA TRP A 94 -22.45 -1.43 9.96
C TRP A 94 -23.49 -1.40 8.83
N GLU A 95 -24.76 -1.10 9.13
CA GLU A 95 -25.84 -1.00 8.14
C GLU A 95 -25.58 0.06 7.06
N VAL A 96 -24.93 1.17 7.43
CA VAL A 96 -24.58 2.23 6.47
C VAL A 96 -23.45 1.77 5.57
N LEU A 97 -22.44 1.09 6.14
CA LEU A 97 -21.34 0.54 5.36
C LEU A 97 -21.82 -0.58 4.43
N ASP A 98 -22.63 -1.51 4.93
CA ASP A 98 -23.25 -2.58 4.13
C ASP A 98 -24.08 -2.03 2.98
N GLY A 99 -24.91 -1.01 3.23
CA GLY A 99 -25.69 -0.33 2.18
C GLY A 99 -24.83 0.37 1.12
N LEU A 100 -23.64 0.85 1.48
CA LEU A 100 -22.67 1.39 0.51
C LEU A 100 -21.99 0.28 -0.30
N LEU A 101 -21.65 -0.84 0.33
CA LEU A 101 -21.05 -1.98 -0.35
C LEU A 101 -22.04 -2.68 -1.29
N ALA A 102 -23.30 -2.80 -0.88
CA ALA A 102 -24.39 -3.39 -1.65
C ALA A 102 -24.65 -2.66 -2.99
N GLN A 103 -24.32 -1.36 -3.07
CA GLN A 103 -24.39 -0.60 -4.32
C GLN A 103 -23.31 -1.02 -5.34
N CYS A 104 -22.17 -1.53 -4.86
CA CYS A 104 -21.07 -2.01 -5.70
C CYS A 104 -21.18 -3.50 -6.04
N GLY A 105 -21.98 -4.26 -5.29
CA GLY A 105 -22.24 -5.67 -5.52
C GLY A 105 -22.63 -6.43 -4.25
N THR A 106 -22.85 -7.74 -4.37
CA THR A 106 -23.16 -8.58 -3.21
C THR A 106 -21.90 -8.84 -2.38
N VAL A 107 -21.93 -8.49 -1.10
CA VAL A 107 -20.86 -8.78 -0.14
C VAL A 107 -20.97 -10.23 0.31
N GLU A 108 -20.02 -11.08 -0.10
CA GLU A 108 -20.02 -12.50 0.28
C GLU A 108 -19.53 -12.73 1.71
N ASN A 109 -18.53 -11.95 2.16
CA ASN A 109 -18.00 -12.01 3.52
C ASN A 109 -17.35 -10.67 3.88
N CYS A 110 -17.54 -10.19 5.11
CA CYS A 110 -16.82 -9.05 5.64
C CYS A 110 -16.31 -9.37 7.05
N GLU A 111 -15.01 -9.17 7.25
CA GLU A 111 -14.32 -9.37 8.52
C GLU A 111 -13.75 -8.01 8.96
N GLN A 112 -13.90 -7.69 10.26
CA GLN A 112 -13.39 -6.45 10.87
C GLN A 112 -12.05 -6.68 11.57
#